data_AF-A0A800F5J2-F1
#
_entry.id   AF-A0A800F5J2-F1
#
_cell.length_a   1.000
_cell.length_b   1.000
_cell.length_c   1.000
_cell.angle_alpha   90.00
_cell.angle_beta   90.00
_cell.angle_gamma   90.00
#
_symmetry.space_group_name_H-M   'P 1'
#
loop_
_entity.id
_entity.type
_entity.pdbx_description
1 polymer ?
#
loop_
_entity_poly.entity_id
_entity_poly.type
_entity_poly.pdbx_seq_one_letter_code
_entity_poly.pdbx_strand_id
1 'polypeptide(L)'
;MNHQSRRRFLGYFSGIGLSSTLMPGALWAKVHESQEPKITPEMVKAASQVAGLDFNDEELEMILEGVNESLERIEEIRETHLDNSVPPPLYFNPVVPGGPADRNEGSLVLSTRPAVTRPSRLEDLAFSPVTQLAQLIETRQVTPSELTQMYLSRLERYDATLNCVVTLTERRAREQAARADAEIAEGRYRGPLHGIPWGVKDIIAVAGYRTTWGAAPFEDQVFDYDATVVERLDEAGAILVAKLSTGELAFGDNWFGGRTNNPWNPEEGSSGSSAGSGAATAAGLVGFAVGTDTGGSILSPAVRCGV
;
A
#
# COMPACT_ATOMS: atom_id res chain seq x y z
N MET A 1 -31.42 14.80 23.19
CA MET A 1 -32.65 15.29 22.50
C MET A 1 -33.43 14.08 21.99
N ASN A 2 -34.72 13.98 22.31
CA ASN A 2 -35.53 12.78 22.05
C ASN A 2 -35.59 12.46 20.53
N HIS A 3 -35.35 11.22 20.09
CA HIS A 3 -35.26 10.84 18.65
C HIS A 3 -36.46 11.29 17.81
N GLN A 4 -37.63 11.43 18.42
CA GLN A 4 -38.85 11.95 17.80
C GLN A 4 -38.76 13.45 17.44
N SER A 5 -37.97 14.25 18.17
CA SER A 5 -37.85 15.69 17.90
C SER A 5 -37.00 15.97 16.64
N ARG A 6 -35.96 15.17 16.37
CA ARG A 6 -35.10 15.31 15.18
C ARG A 6 -35.85 14.98 13.89
N ARG A 7 -36.64 13.89 13.86
CA ARG A 7 -37.47 13.53 12.70
C ARG A 7 -38.60 14.53 12.44
N ARG A 8 -39.22 15.06 13.50
CA ARG A 8 -40.22 16.14 13.38
C ARG A 8 -39.60 17.43 12.87
N PHE A 9 -38.42 17.79 13.36
CA PHE A 9 -37.70 18.98 12.91
C PHE A 9 -37.33 18.87 11.43
N LEU A 10 -36.62 17.80 11.05
CA LEU A 10 -36.25 17.58 9.64
C LEU A 10 -37.49 17.47 8.74
N GLY A 11 -38.53 16.74 9.16
CA GLY A 11 -39.78 16.60 8.42
C GLY A 11 -40.54 17.91 8.23
N TYR A 12 -40.57 18.77 9.25
CA TYR A 12 -41.19 20.09 9.20
C TYR A 12 -40.43 21.01 8.22
N PHE A 13 -39.10 21.05 8.30
CA PHE A 13 -38.25 21.89 7.45
C PHE A 13 -38.13 21.39 6.00
N SER A 14 -38.22 20.07 5.77
CA SER A 14 -38.34 19.49 4.42
C SER A 14 -39.71 19.75 3.80
N GLY A 15 -40.78 19.75 4.59
CA GLY A 15 -42.14 20.01 4.12
C GLY A 15 -42.38 21.47 3.68
N ILE A 16 -41.62 22.41 4.21
CA ILE A 16 -41.67 23.84 3.85
C ILE A 16 -40.55 24.26 2.87
N GLY A 17 -39.82 23.30 2.29
CA GLY A 17 -38.78 23.57 1.28
C GLY A 17 -37.52 24.26 1.82
N LEU A 18 -37.38 24.45 3.13
CA LEU A 18 -36.24 25.15 3.74
C LEU A 18 -34.95 24.31 3.72
N SER A 19 -35.06 22.98 3.70
CA SER A 19 -33.89 22.10 3.71
C SER A 19 -33.20 21.97 2.34
N SER A 20 -33.91 22.17 1.22
CA SER A 20 -33.35 21.88 -0.11
C SER A 20 -32.79 23.11 -0.83
N THR A 21 -33.26 24.32 -0.55
CA THR A 21 -32.80 25.54 -1.25
C THR A 21 -32.24 26.62 -0.34
N LEU A 22 -32.83 26.82 0.84
CA LEU A 22 -32.44 27.91 1.74
C LEU A 22 -31.26 27.56 2.63
N MET A 23 -31.15 26.32 3.11
CA MET A 23 -30.01 25.92 3.94
C MET A 23 -28.68 25.92 3.17
N PRO A 24 -28.57 25.35 1.94
CA PRO A 24 -27.33 25.45 1.16
C PRO A 24 -26.98 26.90 0.81
N GLY A 25 -27.98 27.72 0.46
CA GLY A 25 -27.79 29.14 0.17
C GLY A 25 -27.36 29.97 1.39
N ALA A 26 -27.92 29.69 2.57
CA ALA A 26 -27.55 30.36 3.82
C ALA A 26 -26.18 29.90 4.34
N LEU A 27 -25.83 28.62 4.16
CA LEU A 27 -24.46 28.13 4.42
C LEU A 27 -23.48 28.81 3.46
N TRP A 28 -23.78 28.83 2.17
CA TRP A 28 -22.94 29.45 1.15
C TRP A 28 -22.76 30.95 1.40
N ALA A 29 -23.83 31.66 1.78
CA ALA A 29 -23.77 33.07 2.17
C ALA A 29 -22.92 33.28 3.43
N LYS A 30 -23.05 32.43 4.45
CA LYS A 30 -22.19 32.48 5.65
C LYS A 30 -20.72 32.20 5.35
N VAL A 31 -20.44 31.27 4.44
CA VAL A 31 -19.08 30.93 3.98
C VAL A 31 -18.49 32.08 3.14
N HIS A 32 -19.31 32.79 2.35
CA HIS A 32 -18.89 34.00 1.63
C HIS A 32 -18.69 35.20 2.57
N GLU A 33 -19.52 35.34 3.61
CA GLU A 33 -19.41 36.41 4.61
C GLU A 33 -18.21 36.22 5.54
N SER A 34 -17.81 34.99 5.84
CA SER A 34 -16.70 34.75 6.77
C SER A 34 -15.34 35.14 6.19
N GLN A 35 -15.15 35.16 4.87
CA GLN A 35 -13.85 35.38 4.21
C GLN A 35 -12.68 34.59 4.85
N GLU A 36 -12.99 33.51 5.57
CA GLU A 36 -11.98 32.71 6.26
C GLU A 36 -11.36 31.78 5.22
N PRO A 37 -10.05 31.90 4.94
CA PRO A 37 -9.38 31.09 3.93
C PRO A 37 -9.18 29.63 4.38
N LYS A 38 -9.65 29.26 5.59
CA LYS A 38 -9.47 27.94 6.20
C LYS A 38 -10.75 27.48 6.90
N ILE A 39 -10.99 26.18 6.87
CA ILE A 39 -12.02 25.53 7.66
C ILE A 39 -11.60 25.55 9.14
N THR A 40 -12.54 25.83 10.03
CA THR A 40 -12.33 25.95 11.49
C THR A 40 -12.83 24.74 12.27
N PRO A 41 -12.32 24.49 13.51
CA PRO A 41 -12.82 23.40 14.35
C PRO A 41 -14.34 23.45 14.57
N GLU A 42 -14.90 24.64 14.70
CA GLU A 42 -16.35 24.86 14.89
C GLU A 42 -17.15 24.42 13.66
N MET A 43 -16.63 24.66 12.46
CA MET A 43 -17.24 24.21 11.21
C MET A 43 -17.25 22.68 11.12
N VAL A 44 -16.12 22.03 11.45
CA VAL A 44 -16.01 20.57 11.48
C VAL A 44 -16.99 19.99 12.51
N LYS A 45 -17.02 20.54 13.72
CA LYS A 45 -17.93 20.10 14.80
C LYS A 45 -19.40 20.23 14.42
N ALA A 46 -19.78 21.34 13.78
CA ALA A 46 -21.13 21.55 13.28
C ALA A 46 -21.48 20.54 12.17
N ALA A 47 -20.55 20.28 11.24
CA ALA A 47 -20.74 19.30 10.17
C ALA A 47 -20.90 17.87 10.74
N SER A 48 -20.07 17.47 11.70
CA SER A 48 -20.16 16.17 12.39
C SER A 48 -21.51 15.98 13.09
N GLN A 49 -22.03 17.02 13.77
CA GLN A 49 -23.37 16.97 14.38
C GLN A 49 -24.48 16.77 13.36
N VAL A 50 -24.39 17.43 12.20
CA VAL A 50 -25.34 17.24 11.09
C VAL A 50 -25.26 15.81 10.55
N ALA A 51 -24.04 15.30 10.35
CA ALA A 51 -23.77 13.94 9.91
C ALA A 51 -24.15 12.87 10.94
N GLY A 52 -24.34 13.24 12.21
CA GLY A 52 -24.58 12.29 13.29
C GLY A 52 -23.34 11.50 13.69
N LEU A 53 -22.17 12.11 13.54
CA LEU A 53 -20.87 11.59 13.95
C LEU A 53 -20.41 12.31 15.22
N ASP A 54 -19.89 11.54 16.16
CA ASP A 54 -19.32 12.05 17.40
C ASP A 54 -17.82 11.73 17.39
N PHE A 55 -17.00 12.77 17.50
CA PHE A 55 -15.54 12.69 17.53
C PHE A 55 -15.02 13.36 18.80
N ASN A 56 -13.92 12.85 19.33
CA ASN A 56 -13.17 13.49 20.41
C ASN A 56 -12.33 14.66 19.87
N ASP A 57 -11.72 15.45 20.78
CA ASP A 57 -11.00 16.66 20.39
C ASP A 57 -9.74 16.38 19.54
N GLU A 58 -9.02 15.27 19.81
CA GLU A 58 -7.86 14.85 19.00
C GLU A 58 -8.29 14.43 17.58
N GLU A 59 -9.37 13.67 17.47
CA GLU A 59 -9.96 13.28 16.19
C GLU A 59 -10.45 14.50 15.39
N LEU A 60 -11.04 15.50 16.05
CA LEU A 60 -11.47 16.74 15.41
C LEU A 60 -10.28 17.54 14.87
N GLU A 61 -9.15 17.57 15.58
CA GLU A 61 -7.93 18.24 15.12
C GLU A 61 -7.33 17.54 13.89
N MET A 62 -7.29 16.21 13.88
CA MET A 62 -6.87 15.42 12.71
C MET A 62 -7.78 15.64 11.49
N ILE A 63 -9.10 15.67 11.70
CA ILE A 63 -10.06 15.94 10.63
C ILE A 63 -9.86 17.36 10.08
N LEU A 64 -9.63 18.34 10.96
CA LEU A 64 -9.44 19.73 10.58
C LEU A 64 -8.23 19.91 9.65
N GLU A 65 -7.12 19.24 9.94
CA GLU A 65 -5.93 19.25 9.08
C GLU A 65 -6.25 18.69 7.69
N GLY A 66 -6.78 17.47 7.62
CA GLY A 66 -7.08 16.82 6.33
C GLY A 66 -8.15 17.55 5.50
N VAL A 67 -9.12 18.19 6.15
CA VAL A 67 -10.14 19.00 5.47
C VAL A 67 -9.54 20.29 4.90
N ASN A 68 -8.61 20.93 5.61
CA ASN A 68 -7.91 22.11 5.10
C ASN A 68 -6.94 21.77 3.96
N GLU A 69 -6.20 20.67 4.06
CA GLU A 69 -5.40 20.17 2.93
C GLU A 69 -6.26 19.86 1.70
N SER A 70 -7.47 19.32 1.91
CA SER A 70 -8.43 19.07 0.83
C SER A 70 -8.95 20.36 0.22
N LEU A 71 -9.19 21.39 1.04
CA LEU A 71 -9.59 22.72 0.56
C LEU A 71 -8.50 23.32 -0.33
N GLU A 72 -7.24 23.34 0.13
CA GLU A 72 -6.09 23.83 -0.63
C GLU A 72 -5.99 23.10 -1.99
N ARG A 73 -6.11 21.77 -2.01
CA ARG A 73 -6.10 20.98 -3.26
C ARG A 73 -7.27 21.30 -4.19
N ILE A 74 -8.47 21.53 -3.66
CA ILE A 74 -9.64 21.91 -4.47
C ILE A 74 -9.42 23.30 -5.07
N GLU A 75 -8.82 24.22 -4.32
CA GLU A 75 -8.46 25.55 -4.82
C GLU A 75 -7.43 25.46 -5.96
N GLU A 76 -6.38 24.65 -5.81
CA GLU A 76 -5.41 24.37 -6.88
C GLU A 76 -6.08 23.75 -8.14
N ILE A 77 -7.02 22.81 -7.96
CA ILE A 77 -7.78 22.23 -9.06
C ILE A 77 -8.64 23.29 -9.76
N ARG A 78 -9.25 24.22 -9.01
CA ARG A 78 -10.05 25.33 -9.57
C ARG A 78 -9.21 26.33 -10.35
N GLU A 79 -7.96 26.53 -9.96
CA GLU A 79 -6.99 27.33 -10.72
C GLU A 79 -6.50 26.61 -11.99
N THR A 80 -6.61 25.28 -12.03
CA THR A 80 -6.24 24.49 -13.21
C THR A 80 -7.30 24.62 -14.31
N HIS A 81 -6.98 25.38 -15.35
CA HIS A 81 -7.84 25.55 -16.51
C HIS A 81 -7.72 24.38 -17.49
N LEU A 82 -8.59 23.37 -17.34
CA LEU A 82 -8.80 22.32 -18.34
C LEU A 82 -10.13 22.57 -19.06
N ASP A 83 -10.12 22.56 -20.40
CA ASP A 83 -11.35 22.71 -21.18
C ASP A 83 -12.25 21.48 -21.00
N ASN A 84 -13.56 21.69 -20.82
CA ASN A 84 -14.55 20.60 -20.65
C ASN A 84 -14.61 19.63 -21.84
N SER A 85 -14.04 20.01 -23.00
CA SER A 85 -13.91 19.15 -24.17
C SER A 85 -12.76 18.14 -24.07
N VAL A 86 -11.85 18.27 -23.11
CA VAL A 86 -10.76 17.31 -22.89
C VAL A 86 -11.33 16.06 -22.22
N PRO A 87 -11.39 14.91 -22.91
CA PRO A 87 -11.91 13.70 -22.31
C PRO A 87 -10.96 13.21 -21.21
N PRO A 88 -11.46 12.66 -20.09
CA PRO A 88 -10.60 11.93 -19.18
C PRO A 88 -9.97 10.72 -19.90
N PRO A 89 -8.80 10.23 -19.48
CA PRO A 89 -8.24 8.99 -20.03
C PRO A 89 -9.16 7.82 -19.65
N LEU A 90 -10.03 7.41 -20.58
CA LEU A 90 -11.03 6.36 -20.38
C LEU A 90 -10.48 4.94 -20.57
N TYR A 91 -9.28 4.82 -21.14
CA TYR A 91 -8.67 3.53 -21.47
C TYR A 91 -7.15 3.66 -21.50
N PHE A 92 -6.46 2.88 -20.68
CA PHE A 92 -5.01 2.71 -20.77
C PHE A 92 -4.71 1.52 -21.68
N ASN A 93 -4.23 1.82 -22.89
CA ASN A 93 -3.72 0.81 -23.81
C ASN A 93 -2.19 0.82 -23.80
N PRO A 94 -1.52 -0.20 -23.25
CA PRO A 94 -0.06 -0.29 -23.34
C PRO A 94 0.42 -0.61 -24.77
N VAL A 95 -0.50 -0.97 -25.68
CA VAL A 95 -0.17 -1.23 -27.09
C VAL A 95 0.04 0.09 -27.84
N VAL A 96 1.22 0.25 -28.43
CA VAL A 96 1.56 1.41 -29.28
C VAL A 96 0.54 1.52 -30.42
N PRO A 97 -0.01 2.73 -30.71
CA PRO A 97 -0.95 2.92 -31.83
C PRO A 97 -0.37 2.39 -33.15
N GLY A 98 -1.11 1.47 -33.80
CA GLY A 98 -0.70 0.82 -35.05
C GLY A 98 0.27 -0.38 -34.87
N GLY A 99 0.71 -0.67 -33.65
CA GLY A 99 1.50 -1.85 -33.33
C GLY A 99 0.65 -3.11 -33.15
N PRO A 100 1.16 -4.31 -33.48
CA PRO A 100 0.48 -5.55 -33.15
C PRO A 100 0.38 -5.67 -31.62
N ALA A 101 -0.81 -5.96 -31.10
CA ALA A 101 -0.94 -6.44 -29.73
C ALA A 101 -0.38 -7.85 -29.68
N ASP A 102 0.78 -8.04 -29.05
CA ASP A 102 1.34 -9.39 -28.90
C ASP A 102 0.44 -10.18 -27.95
N ARG A 103 -0.39 -11.04 -28.54
CA ARG A 103 -1.28 -11.97 -27.83
C ARG A 103 -0.69 -13.36 -27.77
N ASN A 104 0.54 -13.56 -28.25
CA ASN A 104 1.17 -14.85 -28.19
C ASN A 104 1.63 -15.14 -26.76
N GLU A 105 1.37 -16.35 -26.30
CA GLU A 105 2.09 -16.94 -25.17
C GLU A 105 3.53 -17.18 -25.62
N GLY A 106 4.34 -16.13 -25.60
CA GLY A 106 5.77 -16.24 -25.89
C GLY A 106 6.44 -17.16 -24.87
N SER A 107 7.36 -18.01 -25.32
CA SER A 107 8.23 -18.75 -24.41
C SER A 107 9.10 -17.75 -23.65
N LEU A 108 9.26 -17.94 -22.33
CA LEU A 108 10.15 -17.12 -21.50
C LEU A 108 11.58 -17.13 -22.07
N VAL A 109 12.06 -15.98 -22.53
CA VAL A 109 13.46 -15.81 -22.96
C VAL A 109 14.25 -15.25 -21.79
N LEU A 110 15.06 -16.09 -21.16
CA LEU A 110 15.97 -15.67 -20.10
C LEU A 110 17.20 -14.99 -20.68
N SER A 111 17.62 -13.88 -20.07
CA SER A 111 18.91 -13.25 -20.36
C SER A 111 20.07 -14.13 -19.89
N THR A 112 21.27 -13.83 -20.37
CA THR A 112 22.49 -14.52 -19.93
C THR A 112 22.65 -14.40 -18.42
N ARG A 113 22.78 -15.55 -17.75
CA ARG A 113 22.89 -15.61 -16.30
C ARG A 113 24.20 -14.99 -15.83
N PRO A 114 24.18 -14.13 -14.80
CA PRO A 114 25.41 -13.56 -14.27
C PRO A 114 26.26 -14.65 -13.64
N ALA A 115 27.58 -14.60 -13.86
CA ALA A 115 28.52 -15.42 -13.09
C ALA A 115 28.60 -14.84 -11.67
N VAL A 116 27.88 -15.44 -10.72
CA VAL A 116 27.85 -15.03 -9.32
C VAL A 116 28.31 -16.18 -8.43
N THR A 117 29.07 -15.82 -7.38
CA THR A 117 29.56 -16.76 -6.37
C THR A 117 29.00 -16.40 -5.01
N ARG A 118 28.81 -17.39 -4.15
CA ARG A 118 28.36 -17.18 -2.77
C ARG A 118 29.32 -16.22 -2.04
N PRO A 119 28.84 -15.10 -1.46
CA PRO A 119 29.67 -14.23 -0.65
C PRO A 119 30.08 -14.92 0.67
N SER A 120 31.13 -14.40 1.32
CA SER A 120 31.59 -14.93 2.60
C SER A 120 30.57 -14.74 3.71
N ARG A 121 29.80 -13.63 3.68
CA ARG A 121 28.68 -13.39 4.60
C ARG A 121 27.38 -13.46 3.81
N LEU A 122 26.44 -14.28 4.27
CA LEU A 122 25.14 -14.43 3.62
C LEU A 122 24.35 -13.11 3.56
N GLU A 123 24.49 -12.26 4.57
CA GLU A 123 23.81 -10.97 4.66
C GLU A 123 24.25 -9.96 3.58
N ASP A 124 25.39 -10.19 2.91
CA ASP A 124 25.80 -9.38 1.75
C ASP A 124 24.86 -9.59 0.54
N LEU A 125 24.02 -10.63 0.56
CA LEU A 125 22.98 -10.88 -0.44
C LEU A 125 21.70 -10.06 -0.24
N ALA A 126 21.55 -9.36 0.89
CA ALA A 126 20.33 -8.61 1.21
C ALA A 126 19.96 -7.55 0.16
N PHE A 127 20.95 -7.04 -0.58
CA PHE A 127 20.78 -6.05 -1.65
C PHE A 127 21.07 -6.63 -3.05
N SER A 128 21.28 -7.94 -3.15
CA SER A 128 21.55 -8.57 -4.45
C SER A 128 20.29 -8.56 -5.31
N PRO A 129 20.39 -8.25 -6.61
CA PRO A 129 19.29 -8.38 -7.53
C PRO A 129 18.71 -9.80 -7.53
N VAL A 130 17.39 -9.94 -7.73
CA VAL A 130 16.71 -11.24 -7.85
C VAL A 130 17.39 -12.15 -8.87
N THR A 131 17.94 -11.60 -9.96
CA THR A 131 18.68 -12.36 -10.97
C THR A 131 19.93 -13.05 -10.42
N GLN A 132 20.62 -12.46 -9.44
CA GLN A 132 21.76 -13.08 -8.77
C GLN A 132 21.31 -14.07 -7.71
N LEU A 133 20.29 -13.74 -6.92
CA LEU A 133 19.72 -14.65 -5.91
C LEU A 133 19.21 -15.95 -6.56
N ALA A 134 18.47 -15.84 -7.67
CA ALA A 134 17.96 -16.95 -8.45
C ALA A 134 19.10 -17.85 -8.94
N GLN A 135 20.18 -17.24 -9.45
CA GLN A 135 21.35 -17.99 -9.92
C GLN A 135 22.05 -18.74 -8.78
N LEU A 136 22.19 -18.13 -7.60
CA LEU A 136 22.80 -18.77 -6.43
C LEU A 136 21.95 -19.95 -5.93
N ILE A 137 20.62 -19.81 -5.94
CA ILE A 137 19.69 -20.88 -5.57
C ILE A 137 19.72 -22.02 -6.58
N GLU A 138 19.62 -21.70 -7.87
CA GLU A 138 19.61 -22.69 -8.94
C GLU A 138 20.91 -23.51 -8.98
N THR A 139 22.05 -22.84 -8.79
CA THR A 139 23.36 -23.49 -8.70
C THR A 139 23.64 -24.12 -7.32
N ARG A 140 22.64 -24.10 -6.42
CA ARG A 140 22.71 -24.65 -5.06
C ARG A 140 23.86 -24.10 -4.22
N GLN A 141 24.33 -22.90 -4.55
CA GLN A 141 25.30 -22.16 -3.76
C GLN A 141 24.67 -21.57 -2.50
N VAL A 142 23.37 -21.28 -2.56
CA VAL A 142 22.55 -20.82 -1.45
C VAL A 142 21.25 -21.62 -1.42
N THR A 143 20.76 -22.02 -0.25
CA THR A 143 19.46 -22.69 -0.12
C THR A 143 18.32 -21.67 0.08
N PRO A 144 17.11 -21.95 -0.44
CA PRO A 144 15.91 -21.21 -0.08
C PRO A 144 15.75 -21.01 1.44
N SER A 145 15.92 -22.06 2.26
CA SER A 145 15.76 -21.94 3.72
C SER A 145 16.74 -20.98 4.38
N GLU A 146 18.02 -20.99 4.00
CA GLU A 146 18.99 -20.07 4.61
C GLU A 146 18.73 -18.63 4.17
N LEU A 147 18.33 -18.41 2.91
CA LEU A 147 18.01 -17.08 2.40
C LEU A 147 16.73 -16.54 3.06
N THR A 148 15.70 -17.37 3.23
CA THR A 148 14.49 -17.03 3.97
C THR A 148 14.78 -16.68 5.42
N GLN A 149 15.60 -17.47 6.12
CA GLN A 149 15.99 -17.15 7.50
C GLN A 149 16.73 -15.82 7.58
N MET A 150 17.62 -15.53 6.62
CA MET A 150 18.33 -14.25 6.56
C MET A 150 17.37 -13.07 6.46
N TYR A 151 16.41 -13.09 5.52
CA TYR A 151 15.45 -12.00 5.36
C TYR A 151 14.47 -11.87 6.55
N LEU A 152 13.96 -12.98 7.09
CA LEU A 152 13.12 -12.94 8.31
C LEU A 152 13.87 -12.29 9.49
N SER A 153 15.14 -12.68 9.70
CA SER A 153 15.99 -12.11 10.77
C SER A 153 16.25 -10.61 10.56
N ARG A 154 16.35 -10.16 9.31
CA ARG A 154 16.50 -8.73 8.98
C ARG A 154 15.20 -7.97 9.23
N LEU A 155 14.06 -8.50 8.78
CA LEU A 155 12.75 -7.90 9.05
C LEU A 155 12.55 -7.70 10.56
N GLU A 156 12.75 -8.76 11.36
CA GLU A 156 12.67 -8.68 12.83
C GLU A 156 13.61 -7.63 13.44
N ARG A 157 14.82 -7.50 12.89
CA ARG A 157 15.84 -6.57 13.41
C ARG A 157 15.52 -5.11 13.10
N TYR A 158 15.05 -4.82 11.89
CA TYR A 158 14.95 -3.44 11.39
C TYR A 158 13.54 -2.86 11.45
N ASP A 159 12.51 -3.70 11.62
CA ASP A 159 11.13 -3.24 11.62
C ASP A 159 10.81 -2.27 12.77
N ALA A 160 11.42 -2.42 13.95
CA ALA A 160 11.24 -1.46 15.04
C ALA A 160 11.65 -0.02 14.68
N THR A 161 12.56 0.14 13.70
CA THR A 161 13.01 1.45 13.20
C THR A 161 12.18 1.91 12.00
N LEU A 162 11.86 1.00 11.08
CA LEU A 162 11.23 1.34 9.80
C LEU A 162 9.69 1.26 9.83
N ASN A 163 9.12 0.52 10.77
CA ASN A 163 7.70 0.31 10.95
C ASN A 163 6.99 -0.08 9.63
N CYS A 164 7.58 -1.06 8.94
CA CYS A 164 7.23 -1.43 7.56
C CYS A 164 6.54 -2.80 7.46
N VAL A 165 6.40 -3.53 8.57
CA VAL A 165 5.81 -4.87 8.62
C VAL A 165 4.51 -4.83 9.40
N VAL A 166 3.42 -5.30 8.77
CA VAL A 166 2.15 -5.56 9.46
C VAL A 166 2.19 -6.93 10.13
N THR A 167 2.63 -7.96 9.40
CA THR A 167 2.69 -9.33 9.91
C THR A 167 3.81 -10.10 9.22
N LEU A 168 4.69 -10.73 10.00
CA LEU A 168 5.62 -11.72 9.46
C LEU A 168 4.87 -13.01 9.14
N THR A 169 5.10 -13.56 7.95
CA THR A 169 4.49 -14.82 7.51
C THR A 169 5.36 -16.02 7.86
N GLU A 170 6.06 -15.98 9.00
CA GLU A 170 7.17 -16.89 9.36
C GLU A 170 6.84 -18.36 9.14
N ARG A 171 5.69 -18.84 9.65
CA ARG A 171 5.25 -20.23 9.48
C ARG A 171 5.14 -20.61 8.00
N ARG A 172 4.37 -19.84 7.21
CA ARG A 172 4.22 -20.02 5.76
C ARG A 172 5.57 -19.93 5.06
N ALA A 173 6.41 -18.98 5.42
CA ALA A 173 7.72 -18.78 4.83
C ALA A 173 8.63 -20.00 5.02
N ARG A 174 8.69 -20.54 6.24
CA ARG A 174 9.48 -21.74 6.57
C ARG A 174 8.97 -22.99 5.85
N GLU A 175 7.66 -23.17 5.77
CA GLU A 175 7.04 -24.26 5.01
C GLU A 175 7.33 -24.17 3.51
N GLN A 176 7.19 -22.98 2.93
CA GLN A 176 7.50 -22.72 1.52
C GLN A 176 9.00 -22.92 1.22
N ALA A 177 9.87 -22.48 2.12
CA ALA A 177 11.33 -22.65 1.98
C ALA A 177 11.76 -24.12 2.03
N ALA A 178 11.24 -24.90 2.99
CA ALA A 178 11.51 -26.33 3.07
C ALA A 178 11.01 -27.08 1.81
N ARG A 179 9.85 -26.68 1.27
CA ARG A 179 9.34 -27.22 0.01
C ARG A 179 10.27 -26.89 -1.17
N ALA A 180 10.71 -25.63 -1.28
CA ALA A 180 11.62 -25.21 -2.34
C ALA A 180 12.97 -25.93 -2.25
N ASP A 181 13.53 -26.12 -1.05
CA ASP A 181 14.75 -26.90 -0.83
C ASP A 181 14.60 -28.34 -1.37
N ALA A 182 13.51 -29.03 -1.02
CA ALA A 182 13.25 -30.41 -1.45
C ALA A 182 13.11 -30.51 -2.98
N GLU A 183 12.30 -29.63 -3.58
CA GLU A 183 12.09 -29.62 -5.02
C GLU A 183 13.37 -29.33 -5.80
N ILE A 184 14.16 -28.36 -5.35
CA ILE A 184 15.43 -28.02 -5.99
C ILE A 184 16.44 -29.16 -5.83
N ALA A 185 16.49 -29.82 -4.67
CA ALA A 185 17.32 -31.01 -4.46
C ALA A 185 16.97 -32.15 -5.44
N GLU A 186 15.68 -32.33 -5.72
CA GLU A 186 15.15 -33.29 -6.69
C GLU A 186 15.27 -32.83 -8.16
N GLY A 187 15.87 -31.66 -8.42
CA GLY A 187 16.07 -31.12 -9.77
C GLY A 187 14.85 -30.43 -10.37
N ARG A 188 13.80 -30.19 -9.59
CA ARG A 188 12.60 -29.44 -9.99
C ARG A 188 12.75 -27.95 -9.72
N TYR A 189 13.52 -27.25 -10.54
CA TYR A 189 13.61 -25.79 -10.48
C TYR A 189 12.50 -25.15 -11.33
N ARG A 190 11.59 -24.41 -10.69
CA ARG A 190 10.39 -23.83 -11.33
C ARG A 190 10.67 -22.55 -12.14
N GLY A 191 11.80 -21.88 -11.91
CA GLY A 191 12.17 -20.65 -12.60
C GLY A 191 12.76 -19.58 -11.66
N PRO A 192 12.96 -18.35 -12.15
CA PRO A 192 13.75 -17.32 -11.45
C PRO A 192 13.23 -16.86 -10.10
N LEU A 193 11.96 -17.14 -9.77
CA LEU A 193 11.37 -16.79 -8.48
C LEU A 193 11.35 -17.96 -7.49
N HIS A 194 11.75 -19.17 -7.92
CA HIS A 194 11.70 -20.34 -7.07
C HIS A 194 12.70 -20.23 -5.91
N GLY A 195 12.18 -20.17 -4.69
CA GLY A 195 12.95 -20.00 -3.47
C GLY A 195 13.29 -18.56 -3.11
N ILE A 196 12.76 -17.56 -3.83
CA ILE A 196 13.06 -16.14 -3.56
C ILE A 196 12.13 -15.57 -2.49
N PRO A 197 12.68 -15.02 -1.38
CA PRO A 197 11.88 -14.36 -0.34
C PRO A 197 11.31 -13.01 -0.81
N TRP A 198 10.01 -12.78 -0.58
CA TRP A 198 9.31 -11.57 -1.02
C TRP A 198 8.31 -11.05 0.01
N GLY A 199 7.98 -9.76 -0.10
CA GLY A 199 6.97 -9.11 0.74
C GLY A 199 5.79 -8.59 -0.06
N VAL A 200 4.61 -8.54 0.54
CA VAL A 200 3.38 -8.09 -0.12
C VAL A 200 2.74 -6.95 0.65
N LYS A 201 2.32 -5.89 -0.06
CA LYS A 201 1.52 -4.80 0.54
C LYS A 201 0.27 -5.35 1.21
N ASP A 202 -0.03 -4.85 2.41
CA ASP A 202 -1.10 -5.34 3.27
C ASP A 202 -2.54 -5.02 2.80
N ILE A 203 -2.68 -4.48 1.58
CA ILE A 203 -3.96 -4.37 0.87
C ILE A 203 -4.32 -5.62 0.05
N ILE A 204 -3.33 -6.45 -0.26
CA ILE A 204 -3.49 -7.65 -1.10
C ILE A 204 -3.86 -8.82 -0.19
N ALA A 205 -4.98 -9.51 -0.43
CA ALA A 205 -5.42 -10.62 0.42
C ALA A 205 -4.40 -11.77 0.46
N VAL A 206 -4.17 -12.30 1.67
CA VAL A 206 -3.35 -13.49 1.92
C VAL A 206 -4.11 -14.36 2.93
N ALA A 207 -4.42 -15.60 2.56
CA ALA A 207 -5.24 -16.51 3.35
C ALA A 207 -4.63 -16.74 4.74
N GLY A 208 -5.45 -16.53 5.79
CA GLY A 208 -5.06 -16.76 7.18
C GLY A 208 -4.06 -15.75 7.76
N TYR A 209 -3.74 -14.67 7.03
CA TYR A 209 -2.93 -13.56 7.50
C TYR A 209 -3.74 -12.27 7.49
N ARG A 210 -3.39 -11.34 8.38
CA ARG A 210 -4.02 -10.02 8.43
C ARG A 210 -3.86 -9.32 7.09
N THR A 211 -4.93 -8.65 6.65
CA THR A 211 -4.98 -7.80 5.47
C THR A 211 -5.84 -6.60 5.86
N THR A 212 -5.19 -5.64 6.50
CA THR A 212 -5.83 -4.60 7.32
C THR A 212 -6.15 -3.32 6.54
N TRP A 213 -5.62 -3.22 5.33
CA TRP A 213 -5.71 -2.00 4.52
C TRP A 213 -5.12 -0.76 5.23
N GLY A 214 -4.27 -0.95 6.24
CA GLY A 214 -3.63 0.12 7.00
C GLY A 214 -4.59 0.90 7.90
N ALA A 215 -5.87 0.54 7.97
CA ALA A 215 -6.89 1.30 8.69
C ALA A 215 -7.28 0.63 10.01
N ALA A 216 -7.41 1.42 11.07
CA ALA A 216 -7.73 0.91 12.42
C ALA A 216 -9.03 0.06 12.47
N PRO A 217 -10.14 0.42 11.77
CA PRO A 217 -11.34 -0.40 11.76
C PRO A 217 -11.17 -1.82 11.19
N PHE A 218 -10.09 -2.07 10.45
CA PHE A 218 -9.81 -3.33 9.78
C PHE A 218 -8.52 -4.00 10.31
N GLU A 219 -7.97 -3.57 11.46
CA GLU A 219 -6.69 -4.05 12.00
C GLU A 219 -6.64 -5.57 12.25
N ASP A 220 -7.80 -6.19 12.48
CA ASP A 220 -7.99 -7.63 12.69
C ASP A 220 -8.58 -8.36 11.47
N GLN A 221 -8.73 -7.68 10.32
CA GLN A 221 -9.31 -8.28 9.12
C GLN A 221 -8.41 -9.39 8.56
N VAL A 222 -9.00 -10.57 8.36
CA VAL A 222 -8.36 -11.76 7.79
C VAL A 222 -9.28 -12.35 6.73
N PHE A 223 -8.70 -12.79 5.62
CA PHE A 223 -9.41 -13.49 4.54
C PHE A 223 -9.05 -14.98 4.51
N ASP A 224 -9.94 -15.79 3.95
CA ASP A 224 -9.75 -17.23 3.74
C ASP A 224 -9.24 -17.58 2.32
N TYR A 225 -8.90 -16.57 1.53
CA TYR A 225 -8.38 -16.70 0.17
C TYR A 225 -7.10 -15.88 -0.04
N ASP A 226 -6.26 -16.36 -0.96
CA ASP A 226 -5.12 -15.62 -1.48
C ASP A 226 -5.59 -14.78 -2.69
N ALA A 227 -5.05 -13.57 -2.85
CA ALA A 227 -5.24 -12.83 -4.10
C ALA A 227 -4.48 -13.53 -5.25
N THR A 228 -4.95 -13.38 -6.49
CA THR A 228 -4.34 -14.05 -7.67
C THR A 228 -2.83 -13.80 -7.84
N VAL A 229 -2.32 -12.62 -7.44
CA VAL A 229 -0.87 -12.35 -7.49
C VAL A 229 -0.10 -13.22 -6.49
N VAL A 230 -0.67 -13.49 -5.31
CA VAL A 230 -0.10 -14.36 -4.29
C VAL A 230 -0.13 -15.80 -4.79
N GLU A 231 -1.26 -16.27 -5.33
CA GLU A 231 -1.40 -17.61 -5.92
C GLU A 231 -0.32 -17.87 -7.00
N ARG A 232 -0.15 -16.94 -7.94
CA ARG A 232 0.86 -17.05 -9.01
C ARG A 232 2.30 -17.06 -8.50
N LEU A 233 2.60 -16.29 -7.45
CA LEU A 233 3.93 -16.28 -6.84
C LEU A 233 4.20 -17.56 -6.05
N ASP A 234 3.19 -18.12 -5.39
CA ASP A 234 3.26 -19.42 -4.74
C ASP A 234 3.44 -20.57 -5.74
N GLU A 235 2.78 -20.50 -6.90
CA GLU A 235 2.96 -21.43 -8.02
C GLU A 235 4.38 -21.34 -8.60
N ALA A 236 4.90 -20.13 -8.77
CA ALA A 236 6.29 -19.90 -9.17
C ALA A 236 7.32 -20.34 -8.12
N GLY A 237 6.87 -20.64 -6.90
CA GLY A 237 7.69 -21.10 -5.78
C GLY A 237 8.40 -19.99 -5.03
N ALA A 238 7.95 -18.74 -5.14
CA ALA A 238 8.42 -17.65 -4.31
C ALA A 238 7.98 -17.84 -2.85
N ILE A 239 8.72 -17.26 -1.91
CA ILE A 239 8.52 -17.46 -0.47
C ILE A 239 8.03 -16.16 0.16
N LEU A 240 6.75 -16.10 0.54
CA LEU A 240 6.19 -14.92 1.18
C LEU A 240 6.72 -14.83 2.61
N VAL A 241 7.45 -13.75 2.94
CA VAL A 241 8.05 -13.53 4.29
C VAL A 241 7.34 -12.47 5.12
N ALA A 242 6.63 -11.53 4.49
CA ALA A 242 5.94 -10.47 5.22
C ALA A 242 4.75 -9.86 4.47
N LYS A 243 3.74 -9.50 5.26
CA LYS A 243 2.75 -8.46 4.96
C LYS A 243 3.36 -7.11 5.30
N LEU A 244 3.55 -6.24 4.32
CA LEU A 244 4.21 -4.95 4.43
C LEU A 244 3.19 -3.82 4.54
N SER A 245 3.50 -2.80 5.34
CA SER A 245 2.60 -1.68 5.63
C SER A 245 2.08 -1.00 4.37
N THR A 246 0.81 -0.62 4.43
CA THR A 246 0.16 0.25 3.47
C THR A 246 -0.31 1.48 4.21
N GLY A 247 -0.18 2.66 3.61
CA GLY A 247 -0.92 3.82 4.12
C GLY A 247 -2.41 3.52 4.21
N GLU A 248 -3.09 4.11 5.19
CA GLU A 248 -4.50 3.89 5.49
C GLU A 248 -5.35 4.01 4.22
N LEU A 249 -6.10 2.96 3.91
CA LEU A 249 -6.94 2.85 2.71
C LEU A 249 -6.20 3.21 1.41
N ALA A 250 -4.93 2.84 1.34
CA ALA A 250 -4.02 3.14 0.26
C ALA A 250 -3.72 4.66 0.07
N PHE A 251 -3.66 5.42 1.16
CA PHE A 251 -3.28 6.85 1.15
C PHE A 251 -2.10 7.14 2.11
N GLY A 252 -1.08 7.86 1.64
CA GLY A 252 0.08 8.25 2.46
C GLY A 252 0.92 7.07 2.99
N ASP A 253 1.70 7.31 4.06
CA ASP A 253 2.55 6.31 4.73
C ASP A 253 2.21 6.07 6.20
N ASN A 254 1.17 6.74 6.69
CA ASN A 254 0.58 6.51 8.00
C ASN A 254 -0.45 5.39 7.92
N TRP A 255 -0.39 4.48 8.89
CA TRP A 255 -1.33 3.39 9.10
C TRP A 255 -1.62 3.26 10.59
N PHE A 256 -2.55 2.41 11.01
CA PHE A 256 -2.89 2.28 12.43
C PHE A 256 -1.68 1.95 13.35
N GLY A 257 -0.63 1.34 12.78
CA GLY A 257 0.64 1.06 13.47
C GLY A 257 1.61 2.25 13.54
N GLY A 258 1.21 3.45 13.09
CA GLY A 258 2.04 4.65 13.01
C GLY A 258 2.53 4.96 11.60
N ARG A 259 3.64 5.68 11.47
CA ARG A 259 4.23 6.04 10.18
C ARG A 259 5.25 5.00 9.74
N THR A 260 5.23 4.62 8.46
CA THR A 260 6.34 3.88 7.85
C THR A 260 7.50 4.84 7.56
N ASN A 261 8.68 4.55 8.08
CA ASN A 261 9.82 5.45 8.02
C ASN A 261 10.75 5.16 6.84
N ASN A 262 11.43 6.20 6.36
CA ASN A 262 12.36 6.11 5.25
C ASN A 262 13.68 5.44 5.70
N PRO A 263 14.16 4.40 4.99
CA PRO A 263 15.43 3.75 5.32
C PRO A 263 16.68 4.65 5.29
N TRP A 264 16.67 5.73 4.52
CA TRP A 264 17.78 6.68 4.44
C TRP A 264 17.78 7.71 5.57
N ASN A 265 16.61 8.02 6.11
CA ASN A 265 16.43 8.88 7.28
C ASN A 265 15.16 8.47 8.04
N PRO A 266 15.26 7.71 9.14
CA PRO A 266 14.08 7.25 9.90
C PRO A 266 13.24 8.37 10.52
N GLU A 267 13.75 9.60 10.60
CA GLU A 267 12.97 10.77 11.03
C GLU A 267 11.95 11.23 9.96
N GLU A 268 12.10 10.75 8.73
CA GLU A 268 11.23 11.07 7.59
C GLU A 268 10.33 9.88 7.20
N GLY A 269 9.18 10.18 6.59
CA GLY A 269 8.26 9.18 6.05
C GLY A 269 8.72 8.57 4.72
N SER A 270 8.33 7.32 4.48
CA SER A 270 8.64 6.58 3.25
C SER A 270 7.80 7.00 2.04
N SER A 271 6.81 7.90 2.21
CA SER A 271 5.73 8.11 1.25
C SER A 271 4.94 6.82 1.00
N GLY A 272 3.94 6.85 0.12
CA GLY A 272 3.11 5.69 -0.10
C GLY A 272 2.12 5.79 -1.26
N SER A 273 1.12 4.91 -1.31
CA SER A 273 0.70 4.05 -0.21
C SER A 273 1.37 2.69 -0.10
N SER A 274 2.21 2.27 -1.05
CA SER A 274 3.02 1.05 -0.90
C SER A 274 4.25 1.32 -0.03
N ALA A 275 4.02 1.95 1.12
CA ALA A 275 5.02 2.48 2.04
C ALA A 275 5.99 1.41 2.51
N GLY A 276 5.47 0.33 3.09
CA GLY A 276 6.29 -0.80 3.55
C GLY A 276 6.97 -1.53 2.41
N SER A 277 6.34 -1.64 1.24
CA SER A 277 6.96 -2.23 0.04
C SER A 277 8.21 -1.46 -0.40
N GLY A 278 8.14 -0.13 -0.43
CA GLY A 278 9.28 0.74 -0.77
C GLY A 278 10.38 0.66 0.29
N ALA A 279 10.02 0.86 1.56
CA ALA A 279 10.96 0.87 2.67
C ALA A 279 11.67 -0.48 2.85
N ALA A 280 10.93 -1.59 2.85
CA ALA A 280 11.49 -2.93 3.02
C ALA A 280 12.42 -3.33 1.87
N THR A 281 12.08 -2.95 0.63
CA THR A 281 12.95 -3.23 -0.54
C THR A 281 14.24 -2.42 -0.45
N ALA A 282 14.14 -1.11 -0.20
CA ALA A 282 15.31 -0.22 -0.09
C ALA A 282 16.24 -0.58 1.08
N ALA A 283 15.70 -1.12 2.18
CA ALA A 283 16.48 -1.59 3.33
C ALA A 283 17.02 -3.03 3.16
N GLY A 284 16.77 -3.70 2.03
CA GLY A 284 17.20 -5.08 1.79
C GLY A 284 16.55 -6.06 2.77
N LEU A 285 15.28 -5.87 3.12
CA LEU A 285 14.53 -6.73 4.03
C LEU A 285 13.72 -7.81 3.31
N VAL A 286 13.61 -7.69 1.98
CA VAL A 286 12.99 -8.67 1.08
C VAL A 286 13.77 -8.72 -0.23
N GLY A 287 13.74 -9.84 -0.95
CA GLY A 287 14.36 -9.94 -2.27
C GLY A 287 13.62 -9.13 -3.34
N PHE A 288 12.30 -8.99 -3.18
CA PHE A 288 11.45 -8.04 -3.89
C PHE A 288 10.13 -7.84 -3.14
N ALA A 289 9.38 -6.80 -3.49
CA ALA A 289 8.06 -6.55 -2.94
C ALA A 289 7.02 -6.31 -4.03
N VAL A 290 5.76 -6.63 -3.72
CA VAL A 290 4.60 -6.26 -4.54
C VAL A 290 3.82 -5.15 -3.84
N GLY A 291 3.50 -4.09 -4.60
CA GLY A 291 2.67 -2.97 -4.18
C GLY A 291 1.44 -2.80 -5.06
N THR A 292 0.69 -1.73 -4.84
CA THR A 292 -0.42 -1.32 -5.71
C THR A 292 -0.24 0.15 -6.11
N ASP A 293 -0.59 0.49 -7.34
CA ASP A 293 -0.50 1.85 -7.86
C ASP A 293 -1.86 2.34 -8.36
N THR A 294 -2.32 3.47 -7.82
CA THR A 294 -3.56 4.14 -8.24
C THR A 294 -3.27 5.56 -8.75
N GLY A 295 -2.32 6.26 -8.11
CA GLY A 295 -1.92 7.62 -8.46
C GLY A 295 -0.47 7.93 -8.08
N GLY A 296 0.42 6.95 -8.23
CA GLY A 296 1.82 7.01 -7.81
C GLY A 296 2.12 6.20 -6.56
N SER A 297 1.25 5.26 -6.17
CA SER A 297 1.38 4.54 -4.90
C SER A 297 2.49 3.49 -4.87
N ILE A 298 3.09 3.14 -6.02
CA ILE A 298 4.37 2.41 -6.12
C ILE A 298 5.49 3.41 -6.41
N LEU A 299 5.27 4.30 -7.39
CA LEU A 299 6.32 5.23 -7.85
C LEU A 299 6.80 6.18 -6.75
N SER A 300 5.89 6.77 -5.97
CA SER A 300 6.21 7.74 -4.91
C SER A 300 7.07 7.12 -3.81
N PRO A 301 6.72 5.99 -3.17
CA PRO A 301 7.60 5.36 -2.19
C PRO A 301 8.89 4.80 -2.81
N ALA A 302 8.89 4.35 -4.06
CA ALA A 302 10.11 3.91 -4.74
C ALA A 302 11.11 5.07 -4.92
N VAL A 303 10.64 6.24 -5.37
CA VAL A 303 11.47 7.46 -5.50
C VAL A 303 11.92 7.93 -4.12
N ARG A 304 11.01 7.97 -3.14
CA ARG A 304 11.29 8.46 -1.79
C ARG A 304 12.30 7.58 -1.05
N CYS A 305 12.24 6.27 -1.23
CA CYS A 305 13.13 5.30 -0.58
C CYS A 305 14.34 4.90 -1.45
N GLY A 306 14.47 5.38 -2.69
CA GLY A 306 15.62 5.10 -3.55
C GLY A 306 15.75 3.63 -3.97
N VAL A 307 14.65 3.01 -4.41
CA VAL A 307 14.60 1.63 -4.96
C VAL A 307 14.98 1.60 -6.44
#